data_AF-A0A0F9VVU8-F1
#
_entry.id   AF-A0A0F9VVU8-F1
#
_cell.length_a   1.000
_cell.length_b   1.000
_cell.length_c   1.000
_cell.angle_alpha   90.00
_cell.angle_beta   90.00
_cell.angle_gamma   90.00
#
_symmetry.space_group_name_H-M   'P 1'
#
loop_
_entity.id
_entity.type
_entity.pdbx_description
1 polymer ?
#
loop_
_entity_poly.entity_id
_entity_poly.type
_entity_poly.pdbx_seq_one_letter_code
_entity_poly.pdbx_strand_id
1 'polypeptide(L)' 'MELGKKLTDERVLSELEQRVARQRLDAGLTQAMLAEQEGIAKRTLERLEAD' A
#
# COMPACT_ATOMS: atom_id res chain seq x y z
N MET A 1 -12.46 3.02 -13.69
CA MET A 1 -12.30 3.32 -12.25
C MET A 1 -13.14 4.55 -11.99
N GLU A 2 -14.26 4.42 -11.28
CA GLU A 2 -15.14 5.55 -10.91
C GLU A 2 -14.78 5.93 -9.46
N LEU A 3 -14.08 7.05 -9.28
CA LEU A 3 -13.89 7.65 -7.96
C LEU A 3 -15.19 8.36 -7.59
N GLY A 4 -16.14 7.64 -6.99
CA GLY A 4 -17.45 8.15 -6.62
C GLY A 4 -17.38 9.28 -5.59
N LYS A 5 -18.32 10.22 -5.68
CA LYS A 5 -18.44 11.51 -4.94
C LYS A 5 -18.49 11.44 -3.39
N LYS A 6 -18.12 10.32 -2.77
CA LYS A 6 -18.13 10.08 -1.30
C LYS A 6 -16.90 9.28 -0.82
N LEU A 7 -15.74 9.41 -1.47
CA LEU A 7 -14.52 8.96 -0.81
C LEU A 7 -14.08 10.04 0.17
N THR A 8 -14.08 9.70 1.45
CA THR A 8 -13.31 10.44 2.45
C THR A 8 -11.84 10.10 2.27
N ASP A 9 -10.93 10.95 2.76
CA ASP A 9 -9.49 10.71 2.63
C ASP A 9 -9.09 9.37 3.25
N GLU A 10 -9.75 8.94 4.32
CA GLU A 10 -9.55 7.62 4.94
C GLU A 10 -9.92 6.47 4.00
N ARG A 11 -11.00 6.61 3.22
CA ARG A 11 -11.38 5.61 2.23
C ARG A 11 -10.40 5.57 1.07
N VAL A 12 -9.86 6.71 0.65
CA VAL A 12 -8.84 6.74 -0.42
C VAL A 12 -7.59 6.04 0.07
N LEU A 13 -7.17 6.34 1.30
CA LEU A 13 -5.98 5.77 1.91
C LEU A 13 -6.12 4.24 1.98
N SER A 14 -7.17 3.72 2.61
CA SER A 14 -7.38 2.26 2.74
C SER A 14 -7.38 1.50 1.40
N GLU A 15 -7.95 2.09 0.35
CA GLU A 15 -7.91 1.48 -1.00
C GLU A 15 -6.50 1.47 -1.60
N LEU A 16 -5.69 2.50 -1.35
CA LEU A 16 -4.29 2.53 -1.79
C LEU A 16 -3.46 1.49 -1.05
N GLU A 17 -3.64 1.37 0.26
CA GLU A 17 -2.92 0.42 1.12
C GLU A 17 -3.19 -1.02 0.66
N GLN A 18 -4.46 -1.37 0.44
CA GLN A 18 -4.85 -2.68 -0.10
C GLN A 18 -4.27 -2.95 -1.49
N ARG A 19 -4.21 -1.93 -2.37
CA ARG A 19 -3.66 -2.07 -3.72
C ARG A 19 -2.16 -2.30 -3.71
N VAL A 20 -1.42 -1.58 -2.86
CA VAL A 20 0.03 -1.76 -2.69
C VAL A 20 0.31 -3.15 -2.14
N ALA A 21 -0.39 -3.55 -1.08
CA ALA A 21 -0.23 -4.87 -0.47
C ALA A 21 -0.55 -6.00 -1.47
N ARG A 22 -1.63 -5.88 -2.25
CA ARG A 22 -1.98 -6.86 -3.28
C ARG A 22 -0.88 -6.97 -4.34
N GLN A 23 -0.44 -5.85 -4.92
CA GLN A 23 0.60 -5.88 -5.96
C GLN A 23 1.92 -6.47 -5.44
N ARG A 24 2.29 -6.13 -4.20
CA ARG A 24 3.48 -6.68 -3.54
C ARG A 24 3.37 -8.21 -3.39
N LEU A 25 2.23 -8.70 -2.93
CA LEU A 25 1.97 -10.13 -2.74
C LEU A 25 1.89 -10.89 -4.08
N ASP A 26 1.25 -10.31 -5.10
CA ASP A 26 1.17 -10.87 -6.45
C ASP A 26 2.57 -11.00 -7.09
N ALA A 27 3.49 -10.10 -6.74
CA ALA A 27 4.91 -10.17 -7.12
C ALA A 27 5.76 -11.10 -6.22
N GLY A 28 5.17 -11.72 -5.18
CA GLY A 28 5.88 -12.61 -4.25
C GLY A 28 6.87 -11.91 -3.33
N LEU A 29 6.73 -10.59 -3.14
CA LEU A 29 7.65 -9.78 -2.35
C LEU A 29 7.23 -9.72 -0.88
N THR A 30 8.20 -9.81 0.03
CA THR A 30 7.98 -9.40 1.43
C THR A 30 8.00 -7.88 1.54
N GLN A 31 7.49 -7.33 2.65
CA GLN A 31 7.60 -5.88 2.92
C GLN A 31 9.06 -5.42 2.98
N ALA A 32 9.97 -6.24 3.53
CA ALA A 32 11.39 -5.88 3.57
C ALA A 32 11.99 -5.79 2.15
N MET A 33 11.65 -6.74 1.27
CA MET A 33 12.13 -6.75 -0.10
C MET A 33 11.63 -5.53 -0.90
N LEU A 34 10.34 -5.23 -0.84
CA LEU A 34 9.80 -4.07 -1.55
C LEU A 34 10.40 -2.76 -0.99
N ALA A 35 10.53 -2.64 0.33
CA ALA A 35 11.12 -1.45 0.95
C ALA A 35 12.58 -1.23 0.52
N GLU A 36 13.37 -2.30 0.44
CA GLU A 36 14.75 -2.24 -0.05
C GLU A 36 14.83 -1.83 -1.53
N GLN A 37 13.97 -2.40 -2.39
CA GLN A 37 13.93 -2.08 -3.83
C GLN A 37 13.58 -0.61 -4.08
N GLU A 38 12.65 -0.05 -3.31
CA GLU A 38 12.18 1.32 -3.46
C GLU A 38 13.01 2.33 -2.64
N GLY A 39 14.03 1.88 -1.91
CA GLY A 39 14.90 2.75 -1.12
C GLY A 39 14.21 3.43 0.07
N ILE A 40 13.15 2.81 0.62
CA ILE A 40 12.41 3.30 1.77
C ILE A 40 12.66 2.45 3.01
N ALA A 41 12.43 3.02 4.20
CA ALA A 41 12.48 2.24 5.43
C ALA A 41 11.34 1.20 5.46
N LYS A 42 11.64 -0.04 5.89
CA LYS A 42 10.64 -1.11 6.07
C LYS A 42 9.41 -0.64 6.87
N ARG A 43 9.63 0.11 7.94
CA ARG A 43 8.56 0.65 8.81
C ARG A 43 7.65 1.64 8.10
N THR A 44 8.12 2.33 7.06
CA THR A 44 7.29 3.21 6.23
C THR A 44 6.29 2.38 5.43
N LEU A 45 6.76 1.29 4.80
CA LEU A 45 5.88 0.38 4.07
C LEU A 45 4.93 -0.37 5.01
N GLU A 46 5.41 -0.82 6.18
CA GLU A 46 4.55 -1.47 7.18
C GLU A 46 3.41 -0.55 7.60
N ARG A 47 3.67 0.73 7.86
CA ARG A 47 2.62 1.70 8.20
C ARG A 47 1.65 1.92 7.04
N LEU A 48 2.16 2.00 5.82
CA LEU A 48 1.34 2.12 4.61
C LEU A 48 0.48 0.88 4.35
N GLU A 49 0.76 -0.28 4.96
CA GLU A 49 -0.05 -1.49 4.76
C GLU A 49 -0.81 -1.91 6.04
N ALA A 50 -0.80 -1.08 7.09
CA ALA A 50 -1.33 -1.43 8.42
C ALA A 50 -2.61 -0.68 8.83
N ASP A 51 -2.96 0.41 8.13
CA ASP A 51 -4.22 1.13 8.33
C ASP A 51 -5.34 0.60 7.38
#